data_AF-S4PZ17-F1
#
_entry.id   AF-S4PZ17-F1
#
_cell.length_a   1.000
_cell.length_b   1.000
_cell.length_c   1.000
_cell.angle_alpha   90.00
_cell.angle_beta   90.00
_cell.angle_gamma   90.00
#
_symmetry.space_group_name_H-M   'P 1'
#
loop_
_entity.id
_entity.type
_entity.pdbx_description
1 polymer ?
#
loop_
_entity_poly.entity_id
_entity_poly.type
_entity_poly.pdbx_seq_one_letter_code
_entity_poly.pdbx_strand_id
1 'polypeptide(L)' 'NDPTMPKERRDYYQWASCAMEPWDGPALVSFTDGRYIGAILDRNGLRPSRFYVTNENILVMASEVGVYD' A
#
# COMPACT_ATOMS: atom_id res chain seq x y z
N ASN A 1 14.34 -2.70 8.30
CA ASN A 1 14.35 -4.07 8.87
C ASN A 1 13.40 -4.15 10.05
N ASP A 2 12.13 -4.44 9.78
CA ASP A 2 11.11 -4.60 10.82
C ASP A 2 11.32 -5.92 11.58
N PRO A 3 11.58 -5.89 12.90
CA PRO A 3 11.76 -7.10 13.71
C PRO A 3 10.45 -7.88 13.93
N THR A 4 9.30 -7.24 13.77
CA THR A 4 7.97 -7.84 13.96
C THR A 4 7.39 -8.47 12.69
N MET A 5 8.07 -8.32 11.55
CA MET A 5 7.64 -8.87 10.27
C MET A 5 7.57 -10.41 10.31
N PRO A 6 6.41 -11.02 9.97
CA PRO A 6 6.28 -12.47 9.86
C PRO A 6 7.31 -13.10 8.91
N LYS A 7 7.77 -14.31 9.23
CA LYS A 7 8.83 -15.00 8.47
C LYS A 7 8.46 -15.16 6.99
N GLU A 8 7.25 -15.61 6.69
CA GLU A 8 6.78 -15.84 5.33
C GLU A 8 6.87 -14.57 4.46
N ARG A 9 6.50 -13.40 5.02
CA ARG A 9 6.61 -12.12 4.33
C ARG A 9 8.07 -11.74 4.06
N ARG A 10 8.97 -12.00 5.01
CA ARG A 10 10.40 -11.74 4.87
C ARG A 10 11.02 -12.62 3.78
N ASP A 11 10.70 -13.92 3.78
CA ASP A 11 11.16 -14.87 2.77
C ASP A 11 10.67 -14.46 1.37
N TYR A 12 9.40 -14.03 1.26
CA TYR A 12 8.85 -13.51 0.00
C TYR A 12 9.60 -12.27 -0.50
N TYR A 13 9.86 -11.27 0.35
CA TYR A 13 10.60 -10.08 -0.06
C TYR A 13 12.04 -10.39 -0.48
N GLN A 14 12.69 -11.35 0.18
CA GLN A 14 14.02 -11.80 -0.22
C GLN A 14 13.98 -12.41 -1.62
N TRP A 15 13.04 -13.32 -1.89
CA TRP A 15 12.86 -13.90 -3.22
C TRP A 15 12.53 -12.83 -4.28
N ALA A 16 11.59 -11.93 -4.00
CA ALA A 16 11.17 -10.89 -4.94
C ALA A 16 12.33 -9.94 -5.30
N SER A 17 13.20 -9.62 -4.34
CA SER A 17 14.39 -8.77 -4.58
C SER A 17 15.42 -9.40 -5.52
N CYS A 18 15.41 -10.72 -5.68
CA CYS A 18 16.24 -11.41 -6.67
C CYS A 18 15.63 -11.36 -8.08
N ALA A 19 14.31 -11.14 -8.20
CA ALA A 19 13.59 -11.17 -9.47
C ALA A 19 13.49 -9.79 -10.14
N MET A 20 13.37 -8.71 -9.35
CA MET A 20 13.23 -7.35 -9.87
C MET A 20 13.85 -6.34 -8.90
N GLU A 21 14.58 -5.36 -9.43
CA GLU A 21 15.07 -4.25 -8.62
C GLU A 21 13.93 -3.39 -8.08
N PRO A 22 14.04 -2.83 -6.86
CA PRO A 22 13.00 -1.97 -6.32
C PRO A 22 12.91 -0.66 -7.12
N TRP A 23 11.69 -0.33 -7.54
CA TRP A 23 11.39 0.97 -8.16
C TRP A 23 11.24 2.01 -7.06
N ASP A 24 12.28 2.82 -6.89
CA ASP A 24 12.41 3.73 -5.76
C ASP A 24 11.89 5.14 -6.06
N GLY A 25 11.44 5.83 -5.01
CA GLY A 25 10.88 7.18 -5.06
C GLY A 25 9.59 7.31 -4.24
N PRO A 26 9.18 8.54 -3.88
CA PRO A 26 7.91 8.78 -3.19
C PRO A 26 6.72 8.32 -4.04
N ALA A 27 5.99 7.33 -3.56
CA ALA A 27 4.88 6.76 -4.34
C ALA A 27 3.70 6.37 -3.46
N LEU A 28 2.51 6.70 -3.93
CA LEU A 28 1.24 6.11 -3.53
C LEU A 28 0.65 5.53 -4.80
N VAL A 29 0.46 4.21 -4.84
CA VAL A 29 -0.08 3.53 -6.01
C VAL A 29 -1.45 2.99 -5.67
N SER A 30 -2.48 3.49 -6.35
CA SER A 30 -3.82 2.89 -6.38
C SER A 30 -3.91 1.96 -7.58
N PHE A 31 -4.39 0.74 -7.37
CA PHE A 31 -4.43 -0.28 -8.41
C PHE A 31 -5.70 -1.13 -8.32
N THR A 32 -6.03 -1.79 -9.44
CA THR A 32 -7.10 -2.77 -9.52
C THR A 32 -6.74 -3.85 -10.54
N ASP A 33 -7.11 -5.09 -10.27
CA ASP A 33 -7.01 -6.22 -11.22
C ASP A 33 -8.38 -6.61 -11.81
N GLY A 34 -9.42 -5.81 -11.54
CA GLY A 34 -10.80 -6.08 -11.93
C GLY A 34 -11.60 -6.92 -10.91
N ARG A 35 -10.94 -7.53 -9.94
CA ARG A 35 -11.57 -8.25 -8.82
C ARG A 35 -11.32 -7.58 -7.47
N TYR A 36 -10.11 -7.07 -7.29
CA TYR A 36 -9.65 -6.39 -6.09
C TYR A 36 -9.20 -4.97 -6.44
N ILE A 37 -9.52 -4.04 -5.55
CA ILE A 37 -8.96 -2.70 -5.53
C ILE A 37 -8.06 -2.57 -4.30
N GLY A 38 -6.93 -1.88 -4.47
CA GLY A 38 -6.00 -1.67 -3.38
C GLY A 38 -5.18 -0.42 -3.57
N ALA A 39 -4.47 -0.05 -2.50
CA ALA A 39 -3.45 0.96 -2.58
C ALA A 39 -2.26 0.62 -1.68
N ILE A 40 -1.07 1.02 -2.10
CA ILE A 40 0.17 0.76 -1.39
C ILE A 40 1.07 2.00 -1.43
N LEU A 41 1.78 2.21 -0.33
CA LEU A 41 2.80 3.24 -0.21
C LEU A 41 4.18 2.68 -0.54
N ASP A 42 5.08 3.57 -0.95
CA ASP A 42 6.50 3.27 -0.99
C ASP A 42 7.02 2.81 0.38
N ARG A 43 8.20 2.16 0.36
CA ARG A 43 8.81 1.56 1.55
C ARG A 43 9.07 2.52 2.71
N ASN A 44 9.11 3.83 2.45
CA ASN A 44 9.35 4.88 3.43
C ASN A 44 8.08 5.68 3.78
N GLY A 45 6.96 5.46 3.07
CA GLY A 45 5.69 6.15 3.31
C GLY A 45 5.75 7.65 3.04
N LEU A 46 6.39 8.07 1.94
CA LEU A 46 6.70 9.48 1.67
C LEU A 46 5.54 10.25 1.03
N ARG A 47 4.45 9.57 0.67
CA ARG A 47 3.20 10.19 0.18
C ARG A 47 2.09 10.08 1.23
N PRO A 48 1.27 11.13 1.42
CA PRO A 48 0.13 11.02 2.30
C PRO A 48 -0.95 10.12 1.69
N SER A 49 -1.52 9.26 2.51
CA SER A 49 -2.68 8.43 2.20
C SER A 49 -3.56 8.33 3.44
N ARG A 50 -4.85 8.60 3.26
CA ARG A 50 -5.89 8.58 4.29
C ARG A 50 -7.04 7.76 3.79
N PHE A 51 -7.66 6.98 4.68
CA PHE A 51 -8.81 6.17 4.31
C PHE A 51 -9.92 6.26 5.37
N TYR A 52 -11.15 6.12 4.90
CA TYR A 52 -12.37 6.00 5.70
C TYR A 52 -13.08 4.72 5.30
N VAL A 53 -13.65 4.03 6.28
CA VAL A 53 -14.61 2.95 6.05
C VAL A 53 -15.94 3.44 6.60
N THR A 54 -16.92 3.58 5.73
CA THR A 54 -18.26 4.02 6.12
C THR A 54 -19.06 2.85 6.70
N ASN A 55 -20.13 3.15 7.44
CA ASN A 55 -21.05 2.14 7.96
C ASN A 55 -21.80 1.38 6.85
N GLU A 56 -21.83 1.95 5.63
CA GLU A 56 -22.40 1.34 4.43
C GLU A 56 -21.39 0.41 3.72
N ASN A 57 -20.27 0.12 4.37
CA ASN A 57 -19.21 -0.73 3.84
C ASN A 57 -18.56 -0.18 2.57
N ILE A 58 -18.47 1.16 2.47
CA ILE A 58 -17.72 1.84 1.41
C ILE A 58 -16.35 2.21 1.98
N LEU A 59 -15.29 1.86 1.24
CA LEU A 59 -13.93 2.30 1.54
C LEU A 59 -13.58 3.49 0.64
N VAL A 60 -13.26 4.62 1.25
CA VAL A 60 -12.76 5.81 0.57
C VAL A 60 -11.30 5.96 0.90
N MET A 61 -10.44 6.12 -0.11
CA MET A 61 -9.02 6.43 0.08
C MET A 61 -8.64 7.65 -0.76
N ALA A 62 -7.97 8.61 -0.13
CA ALA A 62 -7.46 9.81 -0.79
C ALA A 62 -6.12 10.26 -0.18
N SER A 63 -5.47 11.22 -0.83
CA SER A 63 -4.25 11.84 -0.30
C SER A 63 -4.50 12.71 0.94
N GLU A 64 -5.73 13.18 1.12
CA GLU A 64 -6.12 14.12 2.18
C GLU A 64 -7.46 13.70 2.82
N VAL A 65 -7.77 14.30 3.96
CA VAL A 65 -9.04 14.13 4.69
C VAL A 65 -10.09 15.11 4.15
N GLY A 66 -11.37 14.76 4.22
CA GLY A 66 -12.47 15.65 3.79
C GLY A 66 -12.70 15.75 2.28
N VAL A 67 -12.20 14.79 1.51
CA VAL A 67 -12.45 14.68 0.05
C VAL A 67 -13.84 14.09 -0.25
N TYR A 68 -14.40 13.35 0.71
CA TYR A 68 -15.70 12.70 0.62
C TYR A 68 -16.63 13.30 1.66
N ASP A 69 -17.84 13.68 1.22
CA ASP A 69 -18.90 14.32 2.01
C ASP A 69 -19.79 13.29 2.69
#